data_AF-M7XM45-F1
#
_entry.id   AF-M7XM45-F1
#
_cell.length_a   1.000
_cell.length_b   1.000
_cell.length_c   1.000
_cell.angle_alpha   90.00
_cell.angle_beta   90.00
_cell.angle_gamma   90.00
#
_symmetry.space_group_name_H-M   'P 1'
#
loop_
_entity.id
_entity.type
_entity.pdbx_description
1 polymer ?
#
loop_
_entity_poly.entity_id
_entity_poly.type
_entity_poly.pdbx_seq_one_letter_code
_entity_poly.pdbx_strand_id
1 'polypeptide(L)'
;MGRDMKAWKDTDEFRPERFLAGGDAEGVGPLPGRKETRMMPFGAGHRFCPGVGLAMATMKGLFELKDFHRNIGGFQSIGFFPKEAFWIKGTTPPKFLWIHSYTSIL
;
A
#
# COMPACT_ATOMS: atom_id res chain seq x y z
N MET A 1 10.46 20.02 -13.82
CA MET A 1 11.23 19.35 -12.74
C MET A 1 10.95 17.85 -12.67
N GLY A 2 9.76 17.38 -12.26
CA GLY A 2 9.51 15.92 -12.15
C GLY A 2 9.42 15.15 -13.48
N ARG A 3 9.02 15.81 -14.58
CA ARG A 3 9.03 15.27 -15.95
C ARG A 3 10.03 15.99 -16.86
N ASP A 4 11.05 16.60 -16.26
CA ASP A 4 12.06 17.28 -17.06
C ASP A 4 13.05 16.25 -17.62
N MET A 5 13.06 16.09 -18.94
CA MET A 5 13.92 15.14 -19.66
C MET A 5 15.41 15.42 -19.45
N LYS A 6 15.79 16.64 -19.05
CA LYS A 6 17.18 16.97 -18.71
C LYS A 6 17.57 16.46 -17.33
N ALA A 7 16.61 16.38 -16.40
CA ALA A 7 16.85 15.95 -15.03
C ALA A 7 16.60 14.44 -14.82
N TRP A 8 15.78 13.82 -15.68
CA TRP A 8 15.34 12.43 -15.59
C TRP A 8 15.38 11.77 -16.97
N LYS A 9 15.98 10.57 -17.05
CA LYS A 9 15.82 9.68 -18.21
C LYS A 9 14.47 8.98 -18.14
N ASP A 10 13.82 8.78 -19.28
CA ASP A 10 12.54 8.07 -19.42
C ASP A 10 11.45 8.62 -18.48
N THR A 11 11.15 9.92 -18.61
CA THR A 11 10.23 10.66 -17.71
C THR A 11 8.80 10.16 -17.71
N ASP A 12 8.39 9.47 -18.78
CA ASP A 12 7.02 8.98 -18.97
C ASP A 12 6.82 7.56 -18.42
N GLU A 13 7.91 6.88 -18.03
CA GLU A 13 7.86 5.51 -17.52
C GLU A 13 7.99 5.47 -16.00
N PHE A 14 7.11 4.70 -15.35
CA PHE A 14 7.20 4.44 -13.91
C PHE A 14 8.29 3.40 -13.63
N ARG A 15 9.50 3.86 -13.32
CA ARG A 15 10.69 3.03 -13.03
C ARG A 15 11.17 3.22 -11.59
N PRO A 16 10.70 2.41 -10.60
CA PRO A 16 11.08 2.57 -9.20
C PRO A 16 12.55 2.24 -8.92
N GLU A 17 13.20 1.43 -9.75
CA GLU A 17 14.58 0.97 -9.59
C GLU A 17 15.58 2.13 -9.62
N ARG A 18 15.23 3.25 -10.25
CA ARG A 18 16.10 4.43 -10.32
C ARG A 18 16.46 5.01 -8.95
N PHE A 19 15.61 4.81 -7.94
CA PHE A 19 15.80 5.33 -6.58
C PHE A 19 16.53 4.36 -5.65
N LEU A 20 16.81 3.14 -6.12
CA LEU A 20 17.56 2.13 -5.37
C LEU A 20 19.07 2.36 -5.49
N ALA A 21 19.85 1.64 -4.67
CA ALA A 21 21.31 1.67 -4.72
C ALA A 21 21.83 1.29 -6.12
N GLY A 22 22.79 2.06 -6.65
CA GLY A 22 23.32 1.93 -8.00
C GLY A 22 22.43 2.50 -9.12
N GLY A 23 21.27 3.08 -8.78
CA GLY A 23 20.37 3.72 -9.73
C GLY A 23 20.77 5.17 -10.07
N ASP A 24 20.30 5.67 -11.21
CA ASP A 24 20.54 7.05 -11.66
C ASP A 24 20.10 8.12 -10.64
N ALA A 25 19.16 7.80 -9.75
CA ALA A 25 18.60 8.67 -8.72
C ALA A 25 18.90 8.21 -7.29
N GLU A 26 20.00 7.47 -7.09
CA GLU A 26 20.44 7.03 -5.78
C GLU A 26 20.62 8.21 -4.81
N GLY A 27 19.92 8.16 -3.68
CA GLY A 27 19.96 9.21 -2.66
C GLY A 27 19.16 10.47 -3.00
N VAL A 28 18.40 10.48 -4.10
CA VAL A 28 17.30 11.43 -4.29
C VAL A 28 16.13 10.99 -3.42
N GLY A 29 15.77 11.81 -2.44
CA GLY A 29 14.77 11.48 -1.45
C GLY A 29 13.63 12.49 -1.37
N PRO A 30 12.59 12.17 -0.59
CA PRO A 30 11.46 13.07 -0.31
C PRO A 30 11.85 14.24 0.60
N LEU A 31 12.99 14.15 1.28
CA LEU A 31 13.53 15.19 2.15
C LEU A 31 14.51 16.07 1.36
N PRO A 32 14.37 17.41 1.41
CA PRO A 32 15.38 18.32 0.88
C PRO A 32 16.66 18.13 1.69
N GLY A 33 17.71 17.62 1.04
CA GLY A 33 19.01 17.31 1.66
C GLY A 33 20.17 18.01 0.96
N ARG A 34 21.41 17.68 1.37
CA ARG A 34 22.64 18.22 0.75
C ARG A 34 22.92 17.73 -0.68
N LYS A 35 22.24 16.67 -1.12
CA LYS A 35 22.36 16.13 -2.48
C LYS A 35 21.45 16.88 -3.45
N GLU A 36 21.72 16.75 -4.75
CA GLU A 36 20.93 17.38 -5.81
C GLU A 36 19.43 17.07 -5.65
N THR A 37 18.64 18.11 -5.39
CA THR A 37 17.20 18.00 -5.23
C THR A 37 16.55 17.93 -6.61
N ARG A 38 16.44 16.71 -7.17
CA ARG A 38 15.79 16.47 -8.47
C ARG A 38 14.26 16.40 -8.40
N MET A 39 13.71 16.27 -7.19
CA MET A 39 12.26 16.29 -6.92
C MET A 39 11.94 16.98 -5.59
N MET A 40 10.73 17.55 -5.50
CA MET A 40 10.21 18.22 -4.30
C MET A 40 8.73 17.86 -4.09
N PRO A 41 8.39 16.59 -3.83
CA PRO A 41 7.00 16.15 -3.69
C PRO A 41 6.30 16.78 -2.46
N PHE A 42 7.08 17.16 -1.44
CA PHE A 42 6.61 17.77 -0.20
C PHE A 42 6.98 19.26 -0.09
N GLY A 43 7.33 19.89 -1.22
CA GLY A 43 7.86 21.26 -1.26
C GLY A 43 9.33 21.34 -0.82
N ALA A 44 9.80 22.57 -0.59
CA ALA A 44 11.15 22.87 -0.09
C ALA A 44 11.19 24.21 0.67
N GLY A 45 12.27 24.46 1.41
CA GLY A 45 12.49 25.69 2.17
C GLY A 45 11.53 25.86 3.36
N HIS A 46 11.21 27.10 3.71
CA HIS A 46 10.37 27.42 4.88
C HIS A 46 8.92 26.94 4.79
N ARG A 47 8.44 26.59 3.59
CA ARG A 47 7.09 26.08 3.33
C ARG A 47 7.07 24.57 3.06
N PHE A 48 8.15 23.88 3.43
CA PHE A 48 8.23 22.43 3.36
C PHE A 48 7.14 21.76 4.20
N CYS A 49 6.56 20.66 3.71
CA CYS A 49 5.49 19.95 4.39
C CYS A 49 5.97 19.44 5.76
N PRO A 50 5.40 19.92 6.88
CA PRO A 50 5.81 19.46 8.22
C PRO A 50 5.43 17.98 8.46
N GLY A 51 4.46 17.46 7.70
CA GLY A 51 3.96 16.09 7.82
C GLY A 51 4.72 15.03 7.01
N VAL A 52 5.87 15.35 6.40
CA VAL A 52 6.60 14.39 5.53
C VAL A 52 6.95 13.09 6.27
N GLY A 53 7.39 13.19 7.53
CA GLY A 53 7.83 12.02 8.29
C GLY A 53 6.67 11.07 8.56
N LEU A 54 5.51 11.64 8.92
CA LEU A 54 4.27 10.89 9.10
C LEU A 54 3.83 10.24 7.79
N ALA A 55 3.79 11.00 6.69
CA ALA A 55 3.38 10.49 5.39
C ALA A 55 4.24 9.30 4.93
N MET A 56 5.57 9.40 5.07
CA MET A 56 6.49 8.32 4.71
C MET A 56 6.30 7.08 5.59
N ALA A 57 6.12 7.27 6.91
CA ALA A 57 5.85 6.18 7.83
C ALA A 57 4.52 5.47 7.52
N THR A 58 3.46 6.24 7.27
CA THR A 58 2.14 5.71 6.90
C THR A 58 2.18 4.96 5.57
N MET A 59 2.86 5.50 4.56
CA MET A 59 3.02 4.80 3.27
C MET A 59 3.77 3.48 3.45
N LYS A 60 4.91 3.51 4.15
CA LYS A 60 5.70 2.29 4.41
C LYS A 60 4.88 1.23 5.12
N GLY A 61 4.21 1.58 6.22
CA GLY A 61 3.36 0.64 6.96
C GLY A 61 2.19 0.11 6.13
N LEU A 62 1.57 0.96 5.30
CA LEU A 62 0.52 0.53 4.37
C LEU A 62 1.04 -0.46 3.33
N PHE A 63 2.23 -0.25 2.78
CA PHE A 63 2.83 -1.17 1.81
C PHE A 63 3.18 -2.51 2.47
N GLU A 64 3.81 -2.50 3.64
CA GLU A 64 4.13 -3.72 4.39
C GLU A 64 2.87 -4.51 4.75
N LEU A 65 1.79 -3.85 5.19
CA LEU A 65 0.50 -4.49 5.45
C LEU A 65 -0.16 -5.05 4.19
N LYS A 66 -0.05 -4.35 3.05
CA LYS A 66 -0.56 -4.83 1.76
C LYS A 66 0.22 -6.04 1.27
N ASP A 67 1.54 -6.06 1.46
CA ASP A 67 2.38 -7.19 1.08
C ASP A 67 2.07 -8.40 1.96
N PHE A 68 1.87 -8.20 3.27
CA PHE A 68 1.38 -9.23 4.18
C PHE A 68 0.03 -9.82 3.75
N HIS A 69 -0.95 -8.95 3.46
CA HIS A 69 -2.26 -9.38 2.98
C HIS A 69 -2.21 -10.03 1.58
N ARG A 70 -1.29 -9.62 0.70
CA ARG A 70 -1.10 -10.23 -0.62
C ARG A 70 -0.43 -11.60 -0.52
N ASN A 71 0.45 -11.80 0.46
CA ASN A 71 1.19 -13.05 0.68
C ASN A 71 0.33 -14.12 1.38
N ILE A 72 -0.61 -13.71 2.25
CA ILE A 72 -1.68 -14.59 2.74
C ILE A 72 -2.75 -14.70 1.65
N GLY A 73 -2.55 -15.61 0.71
CA GLY A 73 -3.45 -15.85 -0.43
C GLY A 73 -4.87 -16.24 -0.03
N GLY A 74 -5.70 -15.26 0.34
CA GLY A 74 -7.07 -15.51 0.79
C GLY A 74 -8.09 -14.41 0.52
N PHE A 75 -7.74 -13.33 -0.19
CA PHE A 75 -8.70 -12.25 -0.41
C PHE A 75 -8.38 -11.39 -1.63
N GLN A 76 -9.04 -11.70 -2.75
CA GLN A 76 -8.71 -11.10 -4.05
C GLN A 76 -9.54 -9.84 -4.40
N SER A 77 -10.53 -9.45 -3.60
CA SER A 77 -11.22 -8.15 -3.76
C SER A 77 -12.32 -7.92 -2.69
N ILE A 78 -12.31 -6.78 -1.99
CA ILE A 78 -13.58 -6.12 -1.60
C ILE A 78 -14.03 -5.37 -2.84
N GLY A 79 -14.96 -5.97 -3.57
CA GLY A 79 -15.81 -5.20 -4.47
C GLY A 79 -16.77 -4.37 -3.62
N PHE A 80 -16.85 -3.08 -3.90
CA PHE A 80 -17.94 -2.24 -3.41
C PHE A 80 -19.20 -2.61 -4.21
N PHE A 81 -20.07 -3.43 -3.64
CA PHE A 81 -21.41 -3.73 -4.17
C PHE A 81 -22.44 -3.59 -3.03
N PRO A 82 -23.70 -3.25 -3.37
CA PRO A 82 -24.61 -2.52 -2.50
C PRO A 82 -25.10 -3.32 -1.30
N LYS A 83 -25.36 -2.55 -0.25
CA LYS A 83 -25.90 -2.72 1.12
C LYS A 83 -26.80 -3.90 1.52
N GLU A 84 -27.02 -4.95 0.73
CA GLU A 84 -27.79 -6.11 1.19
C GLU A 84 -27.09 -7.44 0.88
N ALA A 85 -26.65 -8.12 1.94
CA ALA A 85 -26.13 -9.50 2.03
C ALA A 85 -24.60 -9.68 2.07
N PHE A 86 -24.08 -9.86 3.30
CA PHE A 86 -22.72 -10.36 3.57
C PHE A 86 -22.73 -11.89 3.50
N TRP A 87 -22.28 -12.46 2.38
CA TRP A 87 -22.02 -13.91 2.28
C TRP A 87 -20.53 -14.14 2.07
N ILE A 88 -19.86 -14.70 3.07
CA ILE A 88 -18.56 -15.34 2.88
C ILE A 88 -18.85 -16.64 2.14
N LYS A 89 -18.55 -16.72 0.84
CA LYS A 89 -18.46 -18.01 0.13
C LYS A 89 -17.21 -18.73 0.63
N GLY A 90 -17.31 -19.32 1.82
CA GLY A 90 -16.35 -20.30 2.32
C GLY A 90 -16.62 -21.64 1.62
N THR A 91 -15.59 -22.19 0.98
CA THR A 91 -15.61 -23.53 0.39
C THR A 91 -15.47 -24.59 1.50
N THR A 92 -16.57 -24.91 2.18
CA THR A 92 -16.73 -26.15 2.95
C THR A 92 -18.23 -26.50 3.00
N PRO A 93 -18.65 -27.72 2.62
CA PRO A 93 -20.04 -28.12 2.81
C PRO A 93 -20.33 -28.23 4.31
N PRO A 94 -21.50 -27.77 4.81
CA PRO A 94 -21.89 -28.05 6.17
C PRO A 94 -22.18 -29.54 6.27
N LYS A 95 -21.29 -30.29 6.92
CA LYS A 95 -21.64 -31.58 7.51
C LYS A 95 -22.76 -31.28 8.51
N PHE A 96 -23.99 -31.64 8.15
CA PHE A 96 -25.12 -31.78 9.04
C PHE A 96 -24.75 -32.75 10.17
N LEU A 97 -24.20 -32.24 11.26
CA LEU A 97 -24.11 -32.97 12.52
C LEU A 97 -25.36 -32.60 13.33
N TRP A 98 -26.37 -33.46 13.23
CA TRP A 98 -27.56 -33.43 14.08
C TRP A 98 -27.12 -33.62 15.55
N ILE A 99 -27.15 -32.56 16.34
CA ILE A 99 -27.17 -32.70 17.80
C ILE A 99 -28.64 -32.63 18.20
N HIS A 100 -29.13 -33.78 18.66
CA HIS A 100 -30.51 -33.98 19.10
C HIS A 100 -30.89 -33.00 20.23
N SER A 101 -32.11 -32.47 20.07
CA SER A 101 -32.94 -31.84 21.08
C SER A 101 -32.95 -32.63 22.40
N TYR A 102 -32.37 -32.06 23.46
CA TYR A 102 -32.61 -32.45 24.85
C TYR A 102 -33.26 -31.28 25.59
N THR A 103 -34.56 -31.10 25.37
CA THR A 103 -35.46 -30.43 26.32
C THR A 103 -36.52 -31.44 26.72
N SER A 104 -36.15 -32.30 27.67
CA SER A 104 -37.05 -33.07 28.55
C SER A 104 -36.18 -33.65 29.66
N ILE A 105 -36.62 -33.47 30.92
CA ILE A 105 -36.01 -33.90 32.20
C ILE A 105 -35.08 -32.83 32.83
N LEU A 106 -35.64 -31.74 33.37
CA LEU A 106 -36.12 -31.57 34.75
C LEU A 106 -36.93 -30.27 34.85
#